data_AF-A0A9W5KAF9-F1
#
_entry.id   AF-A0A9W5KAF9-F1
#
_cell.length_a   1.000
_cell.length_b   1.000
_cell.length_c   1.000
_cell.angle_alpha   90.00
_cell.angle_beta   90.00
_cell.angle_gamma   90.00
#
_symmetry.space_group_name_H-M   'P 1'
#
loop_
_entity.id
_entity.type
_entity.pdbx_description
1 polymer ?
#
loop_
_entity_poly.entity_id
_entity_poly.type
_entity_poly.pdbx_seq_one_letter_code
_entity_poly.pdbx_strand_id
1 'polypeptide(L)'
;MAIAAGTNHTIGLKSDGTVVAVGWNEYGQCNVSDWRNIVAIAAGCAHTVGLKLDGTVVAVGDNTYGQCDVGSWRNIRLPGK
;
A
#
# COMPACT_ATOMS: atom_id res chain seq x y z
N MET A 1 -10.60 -2.18 -8.52
CA MET A 1 -9.68 -1.22 -9.18
C MET A 1 -9.79 0.09 -8.43
N ALA A 2 -8.66 0.65 -8.00
CA ALA A 2 -8.65 1.83 -7.14
C ALA A 2 -7.39 2.65 -7.40
N ILE A 3 -7.44 3.93 -7.04
CA ILE A 3 -6.31 4.86 -7.04
C ILE A 3 -6.22 5.52 -5.66
N ALA A 4 -5.01 5.83 -5.22
CA ALA A 4 -4.74 6.58 -4.01
C ALA A 4 -3.65 7.61 -4.28
N ALA A 5 -3.76 8.79 -3.67
CA ALA A 5 -2.78 9.87 -3.81
C ALA A 5 -2.25 10.26 -2.43
N GLY A 6 -0.92 10.22 -2.28
CA GLY A 6 -0.21 10.78 -1.14
C GLY A 6 0.18 12.24 -1.41
N THR A 7 1.12 12.78 -0.64
CA THR A 7 1.55 14.18 -0.81
C THR A 7 2.24 14.42 -2.17
N ASN A 8 3.15 13.53 -2.55
CA ASN A 8 3.93 13.65 -3.78
C ASN A 8 4.08 12.33 -4.56
N HIS A 9 3.22 11.35 -4.28
CA HIS A 9 3.19 10.08 -5.00
C HIS A 9 1.74 9.62 -5.23
N THR A 10 1.53 8.82 -6.26
CA THR A 10 0.23 8.23 -6.60
C THR A 10 0.38 6.73 -6.78
N ILE A 11 -0.63 5.98 -6.32
CA ILE A 11 -0.67 4.52 -6.32
C ILE A 11 -1.89 4.05 -7.11
N GLY A 12 -1.73 2.99 -7.91
CA GLY A 12 -2.81 2.35 -8.67
C GLY A 12 -2.89 0.86 -8.40
N LEU A 13 -4.09 0.38 -8.06
CA LEU A 13 -4.39 -1.05 -7.91
C LEU A 13 -4.98 -1.61 -9.21
N LYS A 14 -4.24 -2.53 -9.85
CA LYS A 14 -4.65 -3.22 -11.08
C LYS A 14 -5.65 -4.34 -10.78
N SER A 15 -6.40 -4.77 -11.79
CA SER A 15 -7.38 -5.86 -11.67
C SER A 15 -6.76 -7.22 -11.39
N ASP A 16 -5.50 -7.43 -11.75
CA ASP A 16 -4.74 -8.65 -11.48
C ASP A 16 -4.25 -8.75 -10.02
N GLY A 17 -4.59 -7.79 -9.16
CA GLY A 17 -4.17 -7.75 -7.76
C GLY A 17 -2.73 -7.29 -7.54
N THR A 18 -2.08 -6.73 -8.57
CA THR A 18 -0.75 -6.09 -8.45
C THR A 18 -0.87 -4.57 -8.43
N VAL A 19 0.19 -3.88 -7.99
CA VAL A 19 0.17 -2.44 -7.70
C VAL A 19 1.26 -1.71 -8.49
N VAL A 20 0.96 -0.49 -8.94
CA VAL A 20 1.93 0.45 -9.52
C VAL A 20 1.95 1.73 -8.68
N ALA A 21 3.11 2.37 -8.59
CA ALA A 21 3.26 3.65 -7.91
C ALA A 21 4.25 4.54 -8.66
N VAL A 22 4.00 5.85 -8.66
CA VAL A 22 4.85 6.87 -9.29
C VAL A 22 4.90 8.14 -8.44
N GLY A 23 5.97 8.93 -8.58
CA GLY A 23 6.18 10.18 -7.87
C GLY A 23 7.44 10.17 -7.02
N TRP A 24 7.50 11.06 -6.03
CA TRP A 24 8.63 11.19 -5.12
C TRP A 24 8.82 9.91 -4.28
N ASN A 25 10.06 9.43 -4.20
CA ASN A 25 10.40 8.11 -3.69
C ASN A 25 11.65 8.08 -2.79
N GLU A 26 12.02 9.19 -2.13
CA GLU A 26 13.22 9.21 -1.27
C GLU A 26 13.18 8.18 -0.14
N TYR A 27 11.99 7.79 0.33
CA TYR A 27 11.82 6.81 1.38
C TYR A 27 11.35 5.43 0.87
N GLY A 28 11.27 5.23 -0.45
CA GLY A 28 10.81 3.96 -1.03
C GLY A 28 9.29 3.76 -1.01
N GLN A 29 8.49 4.80 -0.82
CA GLN A 29 7.01 4.74 -0.83
C GLN A 29 6.39 4.25 -2.15
N CYS A 30 7.16 4.24 -3.24
CA CYS A 30 6.76 3.68 -4.54
C CYS A 30 7.28 2.24 -4.76
N ASN A 31 7.99 1.64 -3.81
CA ASN A 31 8.60 0.30 -3.96
C ASN A 31 7.57 -0.82 -3.75
N VAL A 32 6.55 -0.86 -4.62
CA VAL A 32 5.39 -1.78 -4.53
C VAL A 32 5.43 -2.90 -5.56
N SER A 33 6.51 -3.02 -6.34
CA SER A 33 6.63 -3.93 -7.49
C SER A 33 6.43 -5.40 -7.15
N ASP A 34 6.71 -5.80 -5.91
CA ASP A 34 6.63 -7.19 -5.43
C ASP A 34 5.28 -7.51 -4.79
N TRP A 35 4.38 -6.53 -4.68
CA TRP A 35 3.08 -6.71 -4.05
C TRP A 35 2.16 -7.53 -4.96
N ARG A 36 1.50 -8.52 -4.37
CA ARG A 36 0.57 -9.45 -5.04
C ARG A 36 -0.67 -9.65 -4.18
N ASN A 37 -1.77 -10.04 -4.82
CA ASN A 37 -3.06 -10.32 -4.17
C ASN A 37 -3.59 -9.13 -3.36
N ILE A 38 -3.33 -7.90 -3.80
CA ILE A 38 -3.81 -6.68 -3.15
C ILE A 38 -5.28 -6.43 -3.53
N VAL A 39 -6.09 -6.06 -2.55
CA VAL A 39 -7.52 -5.77 -2.72
C VAL A 39 -7.90 -4.34 -2.36
N ALA A 40 -7.05 -3.64 -1.59
CA ALA A 40 -7.20 -2.22 -1.30
C ALA A 40 -5.83 -1.57 -1.10
N ILE A 41 -5.75 -0.26 -1.39
CA ILE A 41 -4.55 0.55 -1.29
C ILE A 41 -4.85 1.87 -0.59
N ALA A 42 -3.87 2.43 0.11
CA ALA A 42 -3.91 3.77 0.69
C ALA A 42 -2.51 4.41 0.65
N ALA A 43 -2.48 5.73 0.55
CA ALA A 43 -1.26 6.54 0.52
C ALA A 43 -1.28 7.52 1.70
N GLY A 44 -0.19 7.59 2.46
CA GLY A 44 0.10 8.65 3.41
C GLY A 44 1.00 9.73 2.79
N CYS A 45 1.62 10.58 3.64
CA CYS A 45 2.52 11.61 3.13
C CYS A 45 3.75 11.03 2.42
N ALA A 46 4.38 10.04 3.05
CA ALA A 46 5.63 9.44 2.62
C ALA A 46 5.63 7.90 2.77
N HIS A 47 4.45 7.28 2.84
CA HIS A 47 4.32 5.82 2.92
C HIS A 47 3.08 5.34 2.16
N THR A 48 3.09 4.05 1.81
CA THR A 48 2.05 3.36 1.06
C THR A 48 1.66 2.10 1.82
N VAL A 49 0.36 1.82 1.91
CA VAL A 49 -0.19 0.62 2.57
C VAL A 49 -1.06 -0.16 1.59
N GLY A 50 -0.94 -1.49 1.62
CA GLY A 50 -1.73 -2.42 0.81
C GLY A 50 -2.37 -3.51 1.67
N LEU A 51 -3.68 -3.72 1.51
CA LEU A 51 -4.40 -4.84 2.10
C LEU A 51 -4.38 -6.02 1.13
N LYS A 52 -3.91 -7.18 1.60
CA LYS A 52 -3.93 -8.43 0.86
C LYS A 52 -5.27 -9.15 1.02
N LEU A 53 -5.59 -9.99 0.04
CA LEU A 53 -6.81 -10.81 -0.01
C LEU A 53 -6.95 -11.76 1.20
N ASP A 54 -5.83 -12.18 1.78
CA ASP A 54 -5.77 -13.04 2.97
C ASP A 54 -6.02 -12.28 4.30
N GLY A 55 -6.32 -10.97 4.24
CA GLY A 55 -6.57 -10.14 5.41
C GLY A 55 -5.30 -9.67 6.13
N THR A 56 -4.12 -9.85 5.51
CA THR A 56 -2.84 -9.29 6.00
C THR A 56 -2.50 -7.97 5.32
N VAL A 57 -1.58 -7.19 5.91
CA VAL A 57 -1.22 -5.85 5.42
C VAL A 57 0.27 -5.77 5.12
N VAL A 58 0.62 -5.02 4.08
CA VAL A 58 1.99 -4.64 3.73
C VAL A 58 2.11 -3.12 3.66
N ALA A 59 3.29 -2.59 3.98
CA ALA A 59 3.59 -1.17 3.89
C ALA A 59 5.03 -0.95 3.41
N VAL A 60 5.25 0.16 2.71
CA VAL A 60 6.57 0.65 2.27
C VAL A 60 6.62 2.17 2.39
N GLY A 61 7.82 2.73 2.52
CA GLY A 61 8.03 4.17 2.64
C GLY A 61 8.72 4.55 3.95
N ASP A 62 8.59 5.83 4.31
CA ASP A 62 9.09 6.35 5.57
C ASP A 62 8.54 5.51 6.72
N ASN A 63 9.38 5.22 7.72
CA ASN A 63 8.98 4.53 8.94
C ASN A 63 9.44 5.24 10.22
N THR A 64 9.74 6.54 10.15
CA THR A 64 10.26 7.32 11.29
C THR A 64 9.36 7.23 12.54
N TYR A 65 8.04 7.09 12.36
CA TYR A 65 7.08 6.94 13.47
C TYR A 65 6.43 5.55 13.55
N GLY A 66 7.00 4.52 12.89
CA GLY A 66 6.42 3.17 12.88
C GLY A 66 5.20 2.99 11.97
N GLN A 67 4.91 3.93 11.07
CA GLN A 67 3.78 3.84 10.13
C GLN A 67 3.78 2.59 9.22
N CYS A 68 4.94 1.97 9.00
CA CYS A 68 5.08 0.72 8.25
C CYS A 68 5.11 -0.53 9.13
N ASP A 69 4.99 -0.42 10.47
CA ASP A 69 5.04 -1.54 11.42
C ASP A 69 3.71 -2.34 11.45
N VAL A 70 3.19 -2.66 10.27
CA VAL A 70 1.91 -3.36 10.04
C VAL A 70 2.07 -4.88 10.02
N GLY A 71 3.28 -5.42 10.26
CA GLY A 71 3.61 -6.83 10.09
C GLY A 71 2.75 -7.79 10.93
N SER A 72 2.26 -7.35 12.08
CA SER A 72 1.39 -8.10 12.98
C SER A 72 -0.10 -7.99 12.64
N TRP A 73 -0.50 -7.12 11.71
CA TRP A 73 -1.90 -6.89 11.39
C TRP A 73 -2.46 -8.05 10.56
N ARG A 74 -3.55 -8.64 11.05
CA ARG A 74 -4.20 -9.82 10.49
C ARG A 74 -5.72 -9.68 10.62
N ASN A 75 -6.46 -10.43 9.80
CA ASN A 75 -7.93 -10.43 9.78
C ASN A 75 -8.52 -9.04 9.54
N ILE A 76 -7.84 -8.19 8.76
CA ILE A 76 -8.36 -6.89 8.37
C ILE A 76 -9.55 -7.10 7.42
N ARG A 77 -10.65 -6.39 7.69
CA ARG A 77 -11.90 -6.48 6.93
C ARG A 77 -11.65 -6.15 5.45
N LEU A 78 -12.14 -7.01 4.57
CA LEU A 78 -12.03 -6.81 3.13
C LEU A 78 -13.07 -5.78 2.64
N PRO A 79 -12.78 -5.00 1.59
CA PRO A 79 -13.73 -4.06 1.01
C PRO A 79 -14.99 -4.77 0.51
N GLY A 80 -16.17 -4.20 0.73
CA GLY A 80 -17.43 -4.71 0.19
C GLY A 80 -18.01 -5.95 0.89
N LYS A 81 -17.43 -6.38 2.02
CA LYS A 81 -18.09 -7.26 3.00
C LYS A 81 -18.54 -6.42 4.18
#